data_AF-O05446-F1
#
_entry.id   AF-O05446-F1
#
_cell.length_a   1.000
_cell.length_b   1.000
_cell.length_c   1.000
_cell.angle_alpha   90.00
_cell.angle_beta   90.00
_cell.angle_gamma   90.00
#
_symmetry.space_group_name_H-M   'P 1'
#
loop_
_entity.id
_entity.type
_entity.pdbx_description
1 polymer ?
#
loop_
_entity_poly.entity_id
_entity_poly.type
_entity_poly.pdbx_seq_one_letter_code
_entity_poly.pdbx_strand_id
1 'polypeptide(L)'
;MVTGQPAAAGAHSLSEGAMTAMQSGSVPPPQATPPITTPPVVSAPTMAAGIEATHGPVDTPANTSGAPPASTGTTGPVAPTVVTAGPVAAPAAPVVGGSAVPAGPLPAYGSDLRPPVVAAPAVPSVPTAPVSGAPVAPSASSAPSAGGALVSPVERAASKAVAGQAGASSSTMAGASALSATAGATAGAVSARAAEQQRLQRIVDAVARQEPRISWAAGLRDDGTTTLLVTDLAGGWIPPHVRLPANVTLLEPTARRRDADVIDLLGAVVAVAAHESNTYVAEPGPDAPALTGDRSARSAIPKVDEFGPTLVEAVRRRDSLPRIAQAIALPAVRKTGVLENEAELLHGCITAVKESVLKAYPSHELTAVGDWMLLAAIEALIDEQDYLANYHLAWYAVTTRRGGSRGFAA
;
A
#
# COMPACT_ATOMS: atom_id res chain seq x y z
N MET A 1 -9.86 6.07 -63.30
CA MET A 1 -10.57 5.09 -64.14
C MET A 1 -10.50 3.75 -63.43
N VAL A 2 -11.65 3.08 -63.29
CA VAL A 2 -11.95 1.87 -62.49
C VAL A 2 -12.38 2.13 -61.03
N THR A 3 -13.68 1.93 -60.85
CA THR A 3 -14.54 2.07 -59.66
C THR A 3 -15.00 0.67 -59.24
N GLY A 4 -15.22 0.41 -57.94
CA GLY A 4 -15.83 -0.83 -57.44
C GLY A 4 -16.43 -0.66 -56.05
N GLN A 5 -17.73 -0.87 -55.95
CA GLN A 5 -18.68 -0.46 -54.90
C GLN A 5 -18.95 -1.57 -53.85
N PRO A 6 -19.42 -1.26 -52.62
CA PRO A 6 -19.89 -2.28 -51.67
C PRO A 6 -21.41 -2.53 -51.75
N ALA A 7 -21.81 -3.75 -51.41
CA ALA A 7 -23.19 -4.26 -51.40
C ALA A 7 -23.83 -4.15 -50.00
N ALA A 8 -25.16 -3.97 -50.00
CA ALA A 8 -26.00 -3.73 -48.82
C ALA A 8 -26.92 -4.93 -48.47
N ALA A 9 -27.42 -4.86 -47.23
CA ALA A 9 -28.72 -5.32 -46.72
C ALA A 9 -28.95 -6.81 -46.35
N GLY A 10 -29.33 -6.99 -45.08
CA GLY A 10 -30.10 -8.12 -44.56
C GLY A 10 -31.01 -7.62 -43.42
N ALA A 11 -32.32 -7.76 -43.59
CA ALA A 11 -33.39 -7.45 -42.63
C ALA A 11 -33.89 -8.73 -41.93
N HIS A 12 -34.96 -8.61 -41.11
CA HIS A 12 -35.73 -9.61 -40.31
C HIS A 12 -35.41 -9.53 -38.80
N SER A 13 -36.34 -9.46 -37.82
CA SER A 13 -37.82 -9.46 -37.73
C SER A 13 -38.22 -9.21 -36.24
N LEU A 14 -39.55 -9.08 -35.98
CA LEU A 14 -40.32 -9.26 -34.71
C LEU A 14 -40.79 -7.95 -34.02
N SER A 15 -42.02 -7.46 -34.29
CA SER A 15 -43.36 -7.82 -33.73
C SER A 15 -43.74 -6.91 -32.54
N GLU A 16 -44.49 -5.82 -32.77
CA GLU A 16 -45.95 -5.66 -32.69
C GLU A 16 -46.57 -5.79 -31.28
N GLY A 17 -47.19 -4.70 -30.81
CA GLY A 17 -47.94 -4.61 -29.56
C GLY A 17 -48.35 -3.18 -29.21
N ALA A 18 -49.19 -2.56 -30.03
CA ALA A 18 -49.92 -1.33 -29.69
C ALA A 18 -51.28 -1.70 -29.08
N MET A 19 -51.80 -0.88 -28.14
CA MET A 19 -53.22 -0.49 -27.98
C MET A 19 -53.43 0.26 -26.64
N THR A 20 -53.65 1.58 -26.75
CA THR A 20 -54.78 2.36 -26.20
C THR A 20 -55.21 2.19 -24.73
N ALA A 21 -55.13 3.28 -23.94
CA ALA A 21 -56.31 3.92 -23.31
C ALA A 21 -55.93 5.08 -22.36
N MET A 22 -56.56 6.22 -22.59
CA MET A 22 -56.52 7.45 -21.80
C MET A 22 -57.88 7.58 -21.12
N GLN A 23 -57.97 7.46 -19.77
CA GLN A 23 -59.01 8.13 -18.98
C GLN A 23 -58.84 7.95 -17.46
N SER A 24 -58.80 9.11 -16.80
CA SER A 24 -59.51 9.48 -15.56
C SER A 24 -59.63 8.47 -14.40
N GLY A 25 -58.96 8.84 -13.30
CA GLY A 25 -59.66 9.03 -12.03
C GLY A 25 -59.60 7.90 -11.01
N SER A 26 -59.50 8.35 -9.75
CA SER A 26 -59.78 7.66 -8.49
C SER A 26 -58.69 6.77 -7.86
N VAL A 27 -58.23 7.23 -6.70
CA VAL A 27 -57.46 6.53 -5.66
C VAL A 27 -58.34 5.48 -4.97
N PRO A 28 -57.79 4.31 -4.63
CA PRO A 28 -58.25 3.57 -3.45
C PRO A 28 -57.12 3.26 -2.42
N PRO A 29 -57.48 2.84 -1.19
CA PRO A 29 -56.78 3.12 0.07
C PRO A 29 -55.86 1.98 0.56
N PRO A 30 -55.15 2.10 1.71
CA PRO A 30 -54.17 1.11 2.16
C PRO A 30 -54.81 -0.04 2.95
N GLN A 31 -54.34 -1.27 2.74
CA GLN A 31 -54.60 -2.46 3.58
C GLN A 31 -53.25 -3.00 4.07
N ALA A 32 -52.99 -2.94 5.37
CA ALA A 32 -53.37 -3.90 6.42
C ALA A 32 -52.34 -5.05 6.56
N THR A 33 -51.63 -5.00 7.69
CA THR A 33 -50.59 -5.89 8.24
C THR A 33 -51.04 -7.34 8.51
N PRO A 34 -50.14 -8.33 8.44
CA PRO A 34 -50.22 -9.56 9.23
C PRO A 34 -49.37 -9.50 10.52
N PRO A 35 -49.59 -10.39 11.49
CA PRO A 35 -49.25 -10.17 12.90
C PRO A 35 -47.88 -10.70 13.34
N ILE A 36 -47.54 -10.26 14.55
CA ILE A 36 -46.43 -10.53 15.47
C ILE A 36 -45.92 -11.99 15.48
N THR A 37 -44.59 -12.14 15.41
CA THR A 37 -43.85 -13.27 15.97
C THR A 37 -42.56 -12.78 16.64
N THR A 38 -42.44 -13.09 17.94
CA THR A 38 -41.24 -13.04 18.80
C THR A 38 -41.21 -14.39 19.55
N PRO A 39 -40.11 -14.89 20.15
CA PRO A 39 -38.70 -14.50 20.20
C PRO A 39 -37.82 -15.76 19.84
N PRO A 40 -36.57 -16.05 20.33
CA PRO A 40 -35.99 -15.85 21.67
C PRO A 40 -34.61 -15.17 21.72
N VAL A 41 -34.31 -14.71 22.93
CA VAL A 41 -33.03 -14.21 23.43
C VAL A 41 -32.02 -15.36 23.53
N VAL A 42 -30.77 -15.13 23.14
CA VAL A 42 -29.63 -16.01 23.47
C VAL A 42 -28.88 -15.38 24.65
N SER A 43 -28.96 -16.05 25.81
CA SER A 43 -28.24 -15.69 27.04
C SER A 43 -26.87 -16.37 27.10
N ALA A 44 -25.89 -15.66 27.66
CA ALA A 44 -24.53 -16.12 27.94
C ALA A 44 -24.49 -17.26 28.99
N PRO A 45 -23.46 -18.12 29.00
CA PRO A 45 -23.26 -19.10 30.06
C PRO A 45 -22.52 -18.46 31.24
N THR A 46 -23.12 -18.52 32.43
CA THR A 46 -22.42 -18.42 33.71
C THR A 46 -22.39 -19.82 34.32
N MET A 47 -21.18 -20.34 34.54
CA MET A 47 -20.94 -21.58 35.28
C MET A 47 -20.76 -21.24 36.76
N ALA A 48 -21.61 -21.81 37.62
CA ALA A 48 -21.44 -21.84 39.07
C ALA A 48 -21.91 -23.19 39.62
N ALA A 49 -20.94 -23.99 40.09
CA ALA A 49 -21.06 -25.07 41.08
C ALA A 49 -19.59 -25.40 41.44
N GLY A 50 -19.08 -25.26 42.66
CA GLY A 50 -19.69 -25.54 43.96
C GLY A 50 -19.31 -26.96 44.37
N ILE A 51 -18.17 -27.14 45.05
CA ILE A 51 -17.96 -28.16 46.10
C ILE A 51 -16.68 -27.87 46.90
N GLU A 52 -16.72 -28.37 48.12
CA GLU A 52 -15.98 -28.07 49.34
C GLU A 52 -14.46 -28.30 49.37
N ALA A 53 -13.89 -27.62 50.37
CA ALA A 53 -12.53 -27.70 50.89
C ALA A 53 -12.15 -29.09 51.43
N THR A 54 -10.84 -29.38 51.50
CA THR A 54 -10.13 -29.94 52.69
C THR A 54 -8.63 -30.13 52.35
N HIS A 55 -7.76 -29.45 53.13
CA HIS A 55 -6.41 -29.82 53.65
C HIS A 55 -5.48 -30.76 52.83
N GLY A 56 -4.17 -30.56 52.66
CA GLY A 56 -3.11 -29.71 53.26
C GLY A 56 -1.75 -30.08 52.60
N PRO A 57 -0.62 -29.42 52.95
CA PRO A 57 0.68 -29.60 52.27
C PRO A 57 1.67 -30.47 53.07
N VAL A 58 2.57 -31.21 52.40
CA VAL A 58 3.82 -31.76 52.97
C VAL A 58 4.93 -31.82 51.91
N ASP A 59 6.12 -31.44 52.37
CA ASP A 59 7.42 -31.25 51.73
C ASP A 59 8.15 -32.50 51.16
N THR A 60 9.20 -32.15 50.40
CA THR A 60 10.55 -32.77 50.26
C THR A 60 10.84 -33.85 49.20
N PRO A 61 11.91 -33.71 48.38
CA PRO A 61 12.39 -34.70 47.42
C PRO A 61 13.63 -35.49 47.92
N ALA A 62 13.88 -36.68 47.35
CA ALA A 62 15.16 -37.39 47.48
C ALA A 62 15.48 -38.25 46.24
N ASN A 63 16.74 -38.17 45.84
CA ASN A 63 17.48 -38.96 44.83
C ASN A 63 17.20 -40.47 44.84
N THR A 64 17.28 -41.15 43.69
CA THR A 64 18.47 -41.93 43.26
C THR A 64 18.19 -42.80 42.02
N SER A 65 19.27 -43.03 41.29
CA SER A 65 19.44 -43.68 39.99
C SER A 65 19.04 -45.16 39.93
N GLY A 66 18.56 -45.61 38.75
CA GLY A 66 18.38 -47.02 38.40
C GLY A 66 18.41 -47.21 36.88
N ALA A 67 19.45 -47.89 36.40
CA ALA A 67 19.73 -48.22 34.99
C ALA A 67 18.79 -49.32 34.41
N PRO A 68 18.74 -49.51 33.08
CA PRO A 68 17.66 -50.23 32.38
C PRO A 68 18.01 -51.70 32.09
N PRO A 69 17.03 -52.53 31.65
CA PRO A 69 17.32 -53.77 30.94
C PRO A 69 17.03 -53.66 29.43
N ALA A 70 17.93 -54.27 28.65
CA ALA A 70 17.80 -54.54 27.24
C ALA A 70 16.89 -55.77 26.97
N SER A 71 16.45 -55.89 25.70
CA SER A 71 16.05 -57.09 24.93
C SER A 71 14.75 -56.85 24.16
N THR A 72 14.47 -57.34 22.94
CA THR A 72 15.18 -57.87 21.76
C THR A 72 14.08 -58.01 20.67
N GLY A 73 14.37 -57.76 19.39
CA GLY A 73 13.51 -58.16 18.24
C GLY A 73 13.55 -57.16 17.08
N THR A 74 14.37 -57.32 16.02
CA THR A 74 14.15 -58.14 14.80
C THR A 74 12.91 -57.62 14.03
N THR A 75 12.91 -57.07 12.80
CA THR A 75 13.73 -57.18 11.57
C THR A 75 13.30 -56.09 10.57
N GLY A 76 14.21 -55.63 9.69
CA GLY A 76 13.87 -54.97 8.41
C GLY A 76 14.97 -54.04 7.89
N PRO A 77 15.67 -54.35 6.78
CA PRO A 77 16.74 -53.50 6.25
C PRO A 77 16.28 -52.63 5.06
N VAL A 78 16.71 -51.37 5.03
CA VAL A 78 16.80 -50.53 3.83
C VAL A 78 18.07 -49.67 3.92
N ALA A 79 18.83 -49.68 2.82
CA ALA A 79 20.23 -49.26 2.69
C ALA A 79 20.49 -47.74 2.83
N PRO A 80 21.77 -47.36 3.05
CA PRO A 80 22.31 -46.24 2.29
C PRO A 80 23.66 -46.56 1.62
N THR A 81 23.83 -45.96 0.45
CA THR A 81 24.97 -46.03 -0.47
C THR A 81 26.24 -45.42 0.12
N VAL A 82 27.36 -46.14 -0.02
CA VAL A 82 28.74 -45.69 0.22
C VAL A 82 29.36 -45.30 -1.11
N VAL A 83 30.05 -44.15 -1.16
CA VAL A 83 31.03 -43.83 -2.20
C VAL A 83 32.37 -43.58 -1.53
N THR A 84 33.37 -44.38 -1.92
CA THR A 84 34.77 -44.35 -1.49
C THR A 84 35.65 -44.06 -2.70
N ALA A 85 36.61 -43.13 -2.57
CA ALA A 85 37.95 -43.07 -3.18
C ALA A 85 38.46 -41.61 -3.09
N GLY A 86 39.69 -41.26 -2.72
CA GLY A 86 40.92 -41.98 -2.37
C GLY A 86 41.94 -40.96 -1.81
N PRO A 87 43.13 -41.40 -1.35
CA PRO A 87 44.12 -40.54 -0.68
C PRO A 87 45.21 -40.04 -1.65
N VAL A 88 45.93 -38.96 -1.30
CA VAL A 88 47.40 -38.77 -1.51
C VAL A 88 47.91 -37.47 -0.84
N ALA A 89 48.91 -37.68 0.05
CA ALA A 89 50.14 -36.94 0.39
C ALA A 89 50.22 -35.40 0.66
N ALA A 90 50.84 -35.09 1.81
CA ALA A 90 51.56 -33.85 2.17
C ALA A 90 53.04 -33.90 1.64
N PRO A 91 54.01 -32.96 1.90
CA PRO A 91 54.24 -32.18 3.15
C PRO A 91 54.91 -30.76 3.02
N ALA A 92 55.24 -30.20 4.21
CA ALA A 92 56.35 -29.29 4.57
C ALA A 92 56.01 -27.83 4.98
N ALA A 93 56.44 -27.47 6.20
CA ALA A 93 56.47 -26.13 6.82
C ALA A 93 57.88 -25.49 6.70
N PRO A 94 58.07 -24.21 7.12
CA PRO A 94 58.66 -23.97 8.46
C PRO A 94 58.20 -22.69 9.23
N VAL A 95 58.12 -22.79 10.56
CA VAL A 95 58.77 -22.00 11.67
C VAL A 95 59.29 -20.57 11.36
N VAL A 96 59.17 -19.47 12.17
CA VAL A 96 59.25 -19.22 13.63
C VAL A 96 58.74 -17.80 14.00
N GLY A 97 58.27 -17.63 15.25
CA GLY A 97 58.40 -16.41 16.09
C GLY A 97 57.15 -15.50 16.18
N GLY A 98 56.61 -15.09 17.33
CA GLY A 98 56.96 -15.27 18.74
C GLY A 98 56.07 -14.36 19.62
N SER A 99 56.04 -14.70 20.92
CA SER A 99 55.53 -13.96 22.08
C SER A 99 54.04 -14.03 22.49
N ALA A 100 53.86 -14.69 23.64
CA ALA A 100 52.66 -14.84 24.43
C ALA A 100 52.47 -13.68 25.42
N VAL A 101 51.22 -13.37 25.78
CA VAL A 101 50.85 -12.69 27.03
C VAL A 101 49.65 -13.45 27.61
N PRO A 102 49.67 -13.82 28.91
CA PRO A 102 48.70 -14.73 29.50
C PRO A 102 47.41 -14.01 29.93
N ALA A 103 46.32 -14.79 29.95
CA ALA A 103 45.03 -14.42 30.50
C ALA A 103 45.13 -14.10 32.00
N GLY A 104 44.67 -12.90 32.38
CA GLY A 104 44.42 -12.49 33.76
C GLY A 104 42.92 -12.62 34.12
N PRO A 105 42.59 -12.76 35.41
CA PRO A 105 41.29 -13.26 35.88
C PRO A 105 40.18 -12.21 35.86
N LEU A 106 38.95 -12.69 35.64
CA LEU A 106 37.70 -11.93 35.72
C LEU A 106 37.48 -11.32 37.13
N PRO A 107 37.22 -10.01 37.25
CA PRO A 107 36.71 -9.42 38.49
C PRO A 107 35.19 -9.58 38.61
N ALA A 108 34.79 -9.79 39.85
CA ALA A 108 33.49 -10.25 40.31
C ALA A 108 32.33 -9.25 40.19
N TYR A 109 31.14 -9.83 40.19
CA TYR A 109 29.83 -9.25 40.52
C TYR A 109 29.86 -8.30 41.73
N GLY A 110 29.18 -7.17 41.60
CA GLY A 110 28.61 -6.41 42.72
C GLY A 110 29.18 -5.00 42.92
N SER A 111 28.26 -4.04 43.08
CA SER A 111 28.47 -2.59 43.32
C SER A 111 28.63 -1.80 42.01
N ASP A 112 27.78 -0.85 41.63
CA ASP A 112 27.03 0.08 42.45
C ASP A 112 25.81 0.59 41.64
N LEU A 113 24.63 0.48 42.25
CA LEU A 113 23.39 1.10 41.78
C LEU A 113 23.37 2.52 42.35
N ARG A 114 23.72 3.53 41.55
CA ARG A 114 23.27 4.91 41.79
C ARG A 114 23.32 5.76 40.52
N PRO A 115 22.17 6.20 39.99
CA PRO A 115 22.16 7.26 38.99
C PRO A 115 22.52 8.60 39.64
N PRO A 116 23.26 9.49 38.96
CA PRO A 116 23.49 10.84 39.44
C PRO A 116 22.19 11.65 39.38
N VAL A 117 21.87 12.30 40.49
CA VAL A 117 20.88 13.36 40.62
C VAL A 117 21.26 14.50 39.66
N VAL A 118 20.37 14.83 38.73
CA VAL A 118 20.39 16.10 38.00
C VAL A 118 19.27 16.97 38.56
N ALA A 119 19.67 18.15 39.05
CA ALA A 119 18.82 19.14 39.70
C ALA A 119 17.84 19.81 38.72
N ALA A 120 16.63 20.09 39.21
CA ALA A 120 15.63 20.90 38.52
C ALA A 120 15.92 22.41 38.64
N PRO A 121 15.68 23.22 37.60
CA PRO A 121 15.44 24.64 37.76
C PRO A 121 13.93 24.94 37.83
N ALA A 122 13.65 26.08 38.46
CA ALA A 122 12.40 26.46 39.09
C ALA A 122 11.24 26.83 38.15
N VAL A 123 10.03 26.56 38.63
CA VAL A 123 8.76 27.15 38.14
C VAL A 123 8.57 28.57 38.69
N PRO A 124 8.00 29.50 37.91
CA PRO A 124 7.25 30.62 38.44
C PRO A 124 5.75 30.45 38.20
N SER A 125 5.02 30.84 39.24
CA SER A 125 3.59 30.90 39.50
C SER A 125 2.67 31.43 38.40
N VAL A 126 1.48 30.81 38.35
CA VAL A 126 0.25 31.27 37.68
C VAL A 126 -0.40 32.43 38.46
N PRO A 127 -1.07 33.38 37.80
CA PRO A 127 -2.23 34.05 38.37
C PRO A 127 -3.51 33.74 37.57
N THR A 128 -4.51 33.28 38.31
CA THR A 128 -5.91 33.16 37.93
C THR A 128 -6.57 34.54 37.83
N ALA A 129 -7.32 34.80 36.76
CA ALA A 129 -8.38 35.81 36.76
C ALA A 129 -9.50 35.42 35.77
N PRO A 130 -10.78 35.60 36.13
CA PRO A 130 -11.94 35.16 35.35
C PRO A 130 -12.51 36.29 34.49
N VAL A 131 -13.29 35.99 33.43
CA VAL A 131 -14.52 36.74 33.09
C VAL A 131 -15.46 35.89 32.24
N SER A 132 -16.73 35.90 32.63
CA SER A 132 -17.89 35.38 31.90
C SER A 132 -18.31 36.32 30.77
N GLY A 133 -18.99 35.74 29.79
CA GLY A 133 -20.24 36.31 29.26
C GLY A 133 -20.17 37.04 27.92
N ALA A 134 -20.65 36.38 26.87
CA ALA A 134 -21.77 36.86 26.04
C ALA A 134 -22.04 35.87 24.90
N PRO A 135 -23.29 35.43 24.67
CA PRO A 135 -23.66 34.66 23.49
C PRO A 135 -23.94 35.61 22.32
N VAL A 136 -23.44 35.30 21.13
CA VAL A 136 -23.87 35.95 19.89
C VAL A 136 -24.80 35.01 19.14
N ALA A 137 -26.02 35.49 18.96
CA ALA A 137 -27.17 34.88 18.31
C ALA A 137 -27.00 34.75 16.77
N PRO A 138 -27.81 33.92 16.09
CA PRO A 138 -27.66 33.63 14.67
C PRO A 138 -28.31 34.73 13.82
N SER A 139 -27.66 35.10 12.71
CA SER A 139 -28.28 35.92 11.66
C SER A 139 -28.75 35.04 10.51
N ALA A 140 -30.05 35.12 10.24
CA ALA A 140 -30.73 34.51 9.13
C ALA A 140 -30.66 35.38 7.86
N SER A 141 -30.85 34.71 6.72
CA SER A 141 -31.35 35.21 5.45
C SER A 141 -30.56 36.27 4.68
N SER A 142 -29.95 35.85 3.57
CA SER A 142 -30.18 36.49 2.28
C SER A 142 -29.98 35.50 1.13
N ALA A 143 -30.93 35.57 0.21
CA ALA A 143 -31.25 34.65 -0.88
C ALA A 143 -30.24 34.74 -2.06
N PRO A 144 -30.36 33.87 -3.08
CA PRO A 144 -29.27 33.55 -4.02
C PRO A 144 -29.15 34.63 -5.10
N SER A 145 -27.93 34.85 -5.57
CA SER A 145 -27.69 35.67 -6.76
C SER A 145 -26.80 34.94 -7.74
N ALA A 146 -27.29 34.92 -8.97
CA ALA A 146 -26.72 34.31 -10.14
C ALA A 146 -25.30 34.82 -10.43
N GLY A 147 -24.42 33.89 -10.78
CA GLY A 147 -23.07 34.19 -11.26
C GLY A 147 -22.65 33.12 -12.27
N GLY A 148 -23.15 33.26 -13.51
CA GLY A 148 -22.66 32.49 -14.63
C GLY A 148 -21.23 32.90 -14.95
N ALA A 149 -20.35 31.92 -15.11
CA ALA A 149 -19.04 32.09 -15.74
C ALA A 149 -18.98 31.16 -16.96
N LEU A 150 -19.37 31.73 -18.10
CA LEU A 150 -19.10 31.16 -19.42
C LEU A 150 -17.62 31.38 -19.73
N VAL A 151 -16.87 30.30 -19.93
CA VAL A 151 -15.57 30.33 -20.62
C VAL A 151 -15.75 29.77 -22.02
N SER A 152 -15.77 30.67 -23.00
CA SER A 152 -15.70 30.34 -24.42
C SER A 152 -14.24 30.21 -24.86
N PRO A 153 -13.85 29.15 -25.61
CA PRO A 153 -12.66 29.22 -26.42
C PRO A 153 -12.96 29.99 -27.71
N VAL A 154 -12.09 30.95 -27.98
CA VAL A 154 -11.96 31.64 -29.27
C VAL A 154 -11.51 30.64 -30.34
N GLU A 155 -12.18 30.60 -31.49
CA GLU A 155 -11.58 30.06 -32.71
C GLU A 155 -11.70 31.07 -33.84
N ARG A 156 -10.53 31.47 -34.31
CA ARG A 156 -10.28 32.43 -35.38
C ARG A 156 -10.18 31.63 -36.68
N ALA A 157 -11.21 31.67 -37.52
CA ALA A 157 -11.13 31.21 -38.90
C ALA A 157 -11.53 32.33 -39.84
N ALA A 158 -10.53 32.96 -40.46
CA ALA A 158 -10.69 33.78 -41.64
C ALA A 158 -10.96 32.88 -42.84
N SER A 159 -12.01 33.15 -43.62
CA SER A 159 -12.05 32.87 -45.07
C SER A 159 -13.28 33.52 -45.73
N LYS A 160 -13.05 34.75 -46.20
CA LYS A 160 -13.35 35.26 -47.55
C LYS A 160 -14.67 34.82 -48.22
N ALA A 161 -15.58 35.78 -48.31
CA ALA A 161 -16.76 35.76 -49.15
C ALA A 161 -16.42 35.65 -50.65
N VAL A 162 -17.16 34.80 -51.36
CA VAL A 162 -17.47 34.95 -52.79
C VAL A 162 -18.95 34.60 -52.96
N ALA A 163 -19.70 35.56 -53.49
CA ALA A 163 -21.10 35.46 -53.85
C ALA A 163 -21.31 34.56 -55.08
N GLY A 164 -22.42 33.84 -55.12
CA GLY A 164 -22.82 33.07 -56.30
C GLY A 164 -24.20 32.42 -56.16
N GLN A 165 -25.18 33.09 -56.77
CA GLN A 165 -26.48 32.63 -57.26
C GLN A 165 -27.12 31.32 -56.76
N ALA A 166 -28.31 31.51 -56.18
CA ALA A 166 -29.59 30.83 -56.44
C ALA A 166 -29.57 29.52 -57.26
N GLY A 167 -30.04 28.44 -56.61
CA GLY A 167 -30.43 27.21 -57.31
C GLY A 167 -30.86 26.10 -56.36
N ALA A 168 -32.18 25.89 -56.24
CA ALA A 168 -32.85 24.64 -55.90
C ALA A 168 -32.42 23.87 -54.62
N SER A 169 -33.17 24.13 -53.55
CA SER A 169 -33.80 23.17 -52.63
C SER A 169 -33.42 21.68 -52.80
N SER A 170 -32.45 21.18 -52.02
CA SER A 170 -32.41 19.81 -51.45
C SER A 170 -31.14 19.49 -50.64
N SER A 171 -30.13 20.37 -50.60
CA SER A 171 -28.80 20.07 -49.99
C SER A 171 -28.59 20.58 -48.56
N THR A 172 -29.52 21.37 -48.00
CA THR A 172 -29.34 22.04 -46.69
C THR A 172 -29.33 21.06 -45.50
N MET A 173 -30.02 19.92 -45.61
CA MET A 173 -30.08 18.92 -44.53
C MET A 173 -28.78 18.14 -44.35
N ALA A 174 -28.02 17.89 -45.42
CA ALA A 174 -26.77 17.13 -45.33
C ALA A 174 -25.66 17.92 -44.60
N GLY A 175 -25.58 19.23 -44.83
CA GLY A 175 -24.62 20.11 -44.15
C GLY A 175 -24.89 20.25 -42.65
N ALA A 176 -26.17 20.36 -42.26
CA ALA A 176 -26.55 20.47 -40.85
C ALA A 176 -26.21 19.19 -40.05
N SER A 177 -26.44 18.01 -40.63
CA SER A 177 -26.09 16.73 -40.00
C SER A 177 -24.57 16.53 -39.89
N ALA A 178 -23.80 16.93 -40.90
CA ALA A 178 -22.33 16.84 -40.84
C ALA A 178 -21.75 17.76 -39.76
N LEU A 179 -22.18 19.03 -39.69
CA LEU A 179 -21.79 19.97 -38.64
C LEU A 179 -22.19 19.47 -37.24
N SER A 180 -23.40 18.93 -37.09
CA SER A 180 -23.87 18.38 -35.82
C SER A 180 -23.08 17.13 -35.41
N ALA A 181 -22.71 16.28 -36.35
CA ALA A 181 -21.86 15.11 -36.09
C ALA A 181 -20.44 15.52 -35.67
N THR A 182 -19.83 16.52 -36.33
CA THR A 182 -18.53 17.04 -35.92
C THR A 182 -18.60 17.71 -34.54
N ALA A 183 -19.62 18.52 -34.26
CA ALA A 183 -19.82 19.13 -32.95
C ALA A 183 -20.08 18.10 -31.84
N GLY A 184 -20.86 17.05 -32.15
CA GLY A 184 -21.07 15.93 -31.22
C GLY A 184 -19.81 15.13 -30.96
N ALA A 185 -18.97 14.91 -31.99
CA ALA A 185 -17.69 14.24 -31.85
C ALA A 185 -16.70 15.05 -31.00
N THR A 186 -16.61 16.37 -31.19
CA THR A 186 -15.75 17.23 -30.36
C THR A 186 -16.24 17.31 -28.92
N ALA A 187 -17.56 17.44 -28.69
CA ALA A 187 -18.15 17.40 -27.37
C ALA A 187 -17.91 16.05 -26.65
N GLY A 188 -18.01 14.94 -27.38
CA GLY A 188 -17.69 13.61 -26.89
C GLY A 188 -16.22 13.45 -26.50
N ALA A 189 -15.30 13.98 -27.31
CA ALA A 189 -13.86 13.94 -27.02
C ALA A 189 -13.48 14.74 -25.77
N VAL A 190 -14.05 15.94 -25.58
CA VAL A 190 -13.86 16.74 -24.37
C VAL A 190 -14.40 16.00 -23.14
N SER A 191 -15.57 15.39 -23.25
CA SER A 191 -16.19 14.63 -22.16
C SER A 191 -15.36 13.40 -21.77
N ALA A 192 -14.85 12.66 -22.75
CA ALA A 192 -13.97 11.52 -22.53
C ALA A 192 -12.66 11.93 -21.83
N ARG A 193 -12.03 13.01 -22.30
CA ARG A 193 -10.81 13.56 -21.67
C ARG A 193 -11.06 14.03 -20.23
N ALA A 194 -12.19 14.69 -19.98
CA ALA A 194 -12.57 15.10 -18.64
C ALA A 194 -12.82 13.90 -17.71
N ALA A 195 -13.49 12.86 -18.21
CA ALA A 195 -13.72 11.63 -17.45
C ALA A 195 -12.40 10.89 -17.11
N GLU A 196 -11.45 10.86 -18.04
CA GLU A 196 -10.11 10.29 -17.82
C GLU A 196 -9.33 11.07 -16.74
N GLN A 197 -9.30 12.40 -16.85
CA GLN A 197 -8.66 13.26 -15.86
C GLN A 197 -9.29 13.09 -14.47
N GLN A 198 -10.62 13.06 -14.39
CA GLN A 198 -11.33 12.83 -13.13
C GLN A 198 -11.06 11.43 -12.56
N ARG A 199 -10.92 10.40 -13.41
CA ARG A 199 -10.55 9.05 -12.97
C ARG A 199 -9.16 9.04 -12.33
N LEU A 200 -8.17 9.70 -12.95
CA LEU A 200 -6.83 9.81 -12.37
C LEU A 200 -6.85 10.58 -11.06
N GLN A 201 -7.58 11.69 -10.97
CA GLN A 201 -7.70 12.47 -9.74
C GLN A 201 -8.29 11.63 -8.60
N ARG A 202 -9.37 10.88 -8.86
CA ARG A 202 -9.96 9.98 -7.86
C ARG A 202 -9.01 8.90 -7.36
N ILE A 203 -8.13 8.38 -8.23
CA ILE A 203 -7.08 7.42 -7.85
C ILE A 203 -6.06 8.06 -6.92
N VAL A 204 -5.61 9.28 -7.24
CA VAL A 204 -4.67 10.03 -6.41
C VAL A 204 -5.30 10.37 -5.06
N ASP A 205 -6.52 10.91 -5.05
CA ASP A 205 -7.24 11.27 -3.82
C ASP A 205 -7.49 10.05 -2.92
N ALA A 206 -7.69 8.86 -3.50
CA ALA A 206 -7.88 7.63 -2.75
C ALA A 206 -6.65 7.23 -1.92
N VAL A 207 -5.44 7.43 -2.45
CA VAL A 207 -4.19 7.13 -1.70
C VAL A 207 -3.75 8.30 -0.84
N ALA A 208 -3.92 9.54 -1.33
CA ALA A 208 -3.60 10.75 -0.58
C ALA A 208 -4.45 10.90 0.69
N ARG A 209 -5.71 10.46 0.67
CA ARG A 209 -6.55 10.45 1.89
C ARG A 209 -6.06 9.47 2.96
N GLN A 210 -5.41 8.37 2.55
CA GLN A 210 -4.83 7.41 3.49
C GLN A 210 -3.50 7.91 4.07
N GLU A 211 -2.72 8.63 3.27
CA GLU A 211 -1.46 9.24 3.70
C GLU A 211 -1.23 10.60 3.02
N PRO A 212 -1.77 11.69 3.58
CA PRO A 212 -1.74 13.00 2.94
C PRO A 212 -0.41 13.73 3.11
N ARG A 213 0.48 13.25 3.99
CA ARG A 213 1.74 13.91 4.36
C ARG A 213 2.82 13.86 3.29
N ILE A 214 2.61 13.08 2.23
CA ILE A 214 3.55 12.91 1.11
C ILE A 214 2.86 13.23 -0.22
N SER A 215 3.67 13.57 -1.21
CA SER A 215 3.17 13.86 -2.55
C SER A 215 2.87 12.58 -3.32
N TRP A 216 1.82 12.61 -4.13
CA TRP A 216 1.35 11.50 -4.96
C TRP A 216 1.10 11.96 -6.37
N ALA A 217 1.30 11.09 -7.36
CA ALA A 217 0.82 11.35 -8.71
C ALA A 217 0.37 10.06 -9.40
N ALA A 218 -0.61 10.19 -10.29
CA ALA A 218 -1.03 9.13 -11.19
C ALA A 218 -1.04 9.64 -12.62
N GLY A 219 -0.65 8.79 -13.57
CA GLY A 219 -0.62 9.13 -14.98
C GLY A 219 -1.04 7.96 -15.86
N LEU A 220 -1.67 8.28 -16.99
CA LEU A 220 -2.03 7.30 -18.01
C LEU A 220 -0.92 7.19 -19.04
N ARG A 221 -0.42 5.98 -19.30
CA ARG A 221 0.53 5.71 -20.39
C ARG A 221 -0.11 5.92 -21.77
N ASP A 222 0.73 6.03 -22.79
CA ASP A 222 0.33 6.16 -24.18
C ASP A 222 -0.41 4.93 -24.75
N ASP A 223 -0.27 3.76 -24.10
CA ASP A 223 -1.08 2.57 -24.38
C ASP A 223 -2.58 2.72 -24.02
N GLY A 224 -2.95 3.80 -23.33
CA GLY A 224 -4.33 4.12 -22.94
C GLY A 224 -4.94 3.22 -21.87
N THR A 225 -4.17 2.28 -21.29
CA THR A 225 -4.68 1.29 -20.33
C THR A 225 -3.88 1.26 -19.04
N THR A 226 -2.56 1.49 -19.09
CA THR A 226 -1.67 1.44 -17.94
C THR A 226 -1.74 2.74 -17.15
N THR A 227 -2.39 2.68 -15.98
CA THR A 227 -2.41 3.77 -15.01
C THR A 227 -1.24 3.59 -14.03
N LEU A 228 -0.19 4.39 -14.18
CA LEU A 228 0.94 4.41 -13.25
C LEU A 228 0.58 5.24 -12.01
N LEU A 229 0.90 4.73 -10.82
CA LEU A 229 0.82 5.47 -9.55
C LEU A 229 2.20 5.55 -8.89
N VAL A 230 2.56 6.75 -8.40
CA VAL A 230 3.86 7.02 -7.76
C VAL A 230 3.74 7.90 -6.53
N THR A 231 4.73 7.78 -5.65
CA THR A 231 5.11 8.77 -4.65
C THR A 231 6.63 8.92 -4.68
N ASP A 232 7.11 10.11 -4.35
CA ASP A 232 8.52 10.46 -4.28
C ASP A 232 9.19 10.08 -2.94
N LEU A 233 8.44 9.49 -2.00
CA LEU A 233 8.94 9.04 -0.69
C LEU A 233 10.24 8.21 -0.81
N ALA A 234 10.30 7.29 -1.77
CA ALA A 234 11.48 6.46 -1.98
C ALA A 234 11.58 5.93 -3.43
N GLY A 235 11.54 6.85 -4.40
CA GLY A 235 11.80 6.53 -5.81
C GLY A 235 10.76 5.62 -6.48
N GLY A 236 9.52 5.62 -5.99
CA GLY A 236 8.40 4.81 -6.49
C GLY A 236 7.93 3.68 -5.57
N TRP A 237 8.61 3.43 -4.44
CA TRP A 237 8.11 2.50 -3.44
C TRP A 237 6.84 3.04 -2.76
N ILE A 238 5.83 2.19 -2.59
CA ILE A 238 4.57 2.53 -1.94
C ILE A 238 4.56 1.90 -0.54
N PRO A 239 4.37 2.71 0.53
CA PRO A 239 4.39 2.20 1.90
C PRO A 239 3.25 1.19 2.17
N PRO A 240 3.45 0.26 3.14
CA PRO A 240 2.55 -0.88 3.35
C PRO A 240 1.17 -0.50 3.91
N HIS A 241 1.06 0.62 4.63
CA HIS A 241 -0.21 1.07 5.22
C HIS A 241 -1.16 1.70 4.19
N VAL A 242 -0.70 1.97 2.97
CA VAL A 242 -1.51 2.54 1.90
C VAL A 242 -2.03 1.43 0.99
N ARG A 243 -3.35 1.28 0.97
CA ARG A 243 -4.09 0.37 0.10
C ARG A 243 -4.30 0.99 -1.27
N LEU A 244 -4.15 0.17 -2.31
CA LEU A 244 -4.11 0.65 -3.69
C LEU A 244 -5.47 0.49 -4.40
N PRO A 245 -5.92 1.50 -5.17
CA PRO A 245 -7.04 1.37 -6.10
C PRO A 245 -6.85 0.23 -7.10
N ALA A 246 -7.94 -0.36 -7.58
CA ALA A 246 -7.89 -1.37 -8.63
C ALA A 246 -7.18 -0.87 -9.91
N ASN A 247 -6.51 -1.79 -10.61
CA ASN A 247 -5.93 -1.56 -11.94
C ASN A 247 -4.85 -0.46 -12.01
N VAL A 248 -4.13 -0.21 -10.91
CA VAL A 248 -2.91 0.61 -10.92
C VAL A 248 -1.68 -0.26 -11.16
N THR A 249 -0.69 0.32 -11.83
CA THR A 249 0.65 -0.23 -12.02
C THR A 249 1.63 0.62 -11.21
N LEU A 250 2.70 0.02 -10.69
CA LEU A 250 3.75 0.70 -9.95
C LEU A 250 5.02 0.78 -10.79
N LEU A 251 5.93 1.67 -10.41
CA LEU A 251 7.29 1.65 -10.94
C LEU A 251 8.00 0.36 -10.54
N GLU A 252 8.84 -0.16 -11.44
CA GLU A 252 9.74 -1.27 -11.09
C GLU A 252 10.86 -0.80 -10.15
N PRO A 253 11.37 -1.68 -9.26
CA PRO A 253 12.44 -1.35 -8.33
C PRO A 253 13.76 -1.15 -9.10
N THR A 254 14.10 0.12 -9.34
CA THR A 254 15.33 0.56 -10.00
C THR A 254 15.84 1.80 -9.26
N ALA A 255 17.16 1.96 -9.16
CA ALA A 255 17.75 3.15 -8.56
C ALA A 255 17.37 4.41 -9.36
N ARG A 256 16.77 5.39 -8.69
CA ARG A 256 16.39 6.69 -9.26
C ARG A 256 17.07 7.83 -8.50
N ARG A 257 17.16 9.00 -9.13
CA ARG A 257 17.66 10.21 -8.47
C ARG A 257 16.77 10.57 -7.28
N ARG A 258 17.34 11.14 -6.21
CA ARG A 258 16.60 11.46 -4.99
C ARG A 258 15.75 12.72 -5.10
N ASP A 259 16.13 13.60 -6.00
CA ASP A 259 15.51 14.89 -6.30
C ASP A 259 14.43 14.79 -7.39
N ALA A 260 14.09 13.58 -7.85
CA ALA A 260 12.95 13.39 -8.77
C ALA A 260 11.65 13.58 -8.00
N ASP A 261 10.87 14.57 -8.40
CA ASP A 261 9.52 14.78 -7.90
C ASP A 261 8.54 13.73 -8.47
N VAL A 262 7.28 13.78 -8.03
CA VAL A 262 6.26 12.85 -8.50
C VAL A 262 5.98 12.94 -10.00
N ILE A 263 6.18 14.12 -10.62
CA ILE A 263 5.96 14.33 -12.06
C ILE A 263 7.09 13.70 -12.88
N ASP A 264 8.34 13.90 -12.45
CA ASP A 264 9.52 13.26 -13.00
C ASP A 264 9.43 11.72 -12.94
N LEU A 265 8.91 11.19 -11.82
CA LEU A 265 8.73 9.75 -11.61
C LEU A 265 7.67 9.14 -12.53
N LEU A 266 6.65 9.90 -12.93
CA LEU A 266 5.67 9.41 -13.91
C LEU A 266 6.34 9.14 -15.26
N GLY A 267 7.25 10.01 -15.72
CA GLY A 267 7.86 9.89 -17.05
C GLY A 267 6.86 10.18 -18.17
N ALA A 268 6.93 9.44 -19.29
CA ALA A 268 6.07 9.69 -20.45
C ALA A 268 4.62 9.21 -20.21
N VAL A 269 3.68 10.16 -20.08
CA VAL A 269 2.24 9.92 -19.86
C VAL A 269 1.41 10.93 -20.65
N VAL A 270 0.16 10.57 -21.00
CA VAL A 270 -0.77 11.39 -21.80
C VAL A 270 -1.75 12.22 -20.96
N ALA A 271 -1.90 11.88 -19.69
CA ALA A 271 -2.69 12.59 -18.68
C ALA A 271 -2.05 12.41 -17.30
N VAL A 272 -2.23 13.40 -16.41
CA VAL A 272 -1.59 13.47 -15.09
C VAL A 272 -2.55 14.03 -14.07
N ALA A 273 -2.65 13.41 -12.91
CA ALA A 273 -3.20 13.98 -11.70
C ALA A 273 -2.16 13.90 -10.57
N ALA A 274 -2.15 14.87 -9.67
CA ALA A 274 -1.19 14.93 -8.57
C ALA A 274 -1.83 15.49 -7.30
N HIS A 275 -1.24 15.15 -6.17
CA HIS A 275 -1.55 15.65 -4.84
C HIS A 275 -0.24 16.14 -4.22
N GLU A 276 -0.27 17.38 -3.75
CA GLU A 276 0.85 17.98 -3.02
C GLU A 276 0.77 17.63 -1.54
N SER A 277 1.91 17.30 -0.94
CA SER A 277 2.01 16.94 0.47
C SER A 277 1.28 17.93 1.40
N ASN A 278 0.56 17.40 2.38
CA ASN A 278 -0.25 18.12 3.37
C ASN A 278 -1.46 18.90 2.82
N THR A 279 -1.77 18.76 1.53
CA THR A 279 -3.03 19.30 0.98
C THR A 279 -4.23 18.57 1.58
N TYR A 280 -5.30 19.29 1.85
CA TYR A 280 -6.55 18.66 2.31
C TYR A 280 -7.15 17.79 1.20
N VAL A 281 -7.55 16.58 1.56
CA VAL A 281 -8.31 15.67 0.69
C VAL A 281 -9.70 15.51 1.29
N ALA A 282 -10.74 15.71 0.47
CA ALA A 282 -12.14 15.55 0.91
C ALA A 282 -12.41 14.13 1.45
N GLU A 283 -13.53 13.92 2.13
CA GLU A 283 -13.99 12.56 2.51
C GLU A 283 -14.39 11.72 1.29
N PRO A 284 -14.34 10.38 1.34
CA PRO A 284 -14.62 9.54 0.19
C PRO A 284 -16.10 9.56 -0.16
N GLY A 285 -16.41 9.86 -1.41
CA GLY A 285 -17.75 9.75 -1.97
C GLY A 285 -18.06 8.33 -2.49
N PRO A 286 -19.30 8.08 -2.94
CA PRO A 286 -19.69 6.80 -3.57
C PRO A 286 -18.91 6.45 -4.84
N ASP A 287 -18.30 7.44 -5.49
CA ASP A 287 -17.47 7.31 -6.68
C ASP A 287 -15.98 7.04 -6.38
N ALA A 288 -15.61 6.93 -5.10
CA ALA A 288 -14.26 6.57 -4.70
C ALA A 288 -13.86 5.18 -5.25
N PRO A 289 -12.67 5.01 -5.85
CA PRO A 289 -12.22 3.73 -6.37
C PRO A 289 -12.11 2.66 -5.28
N ALA A 290 -12.51 1.42 -5.60
CA ALA A 290 -12.32 0.29 -4.69
C ALA A 290 -10.82 -0.01 -4.47
N LEU A 291 -10.43 -0.18 -3.21
CA LEU A 291 -9.03 -0.38 -2.78
C LEU A 291 -8.60 -1.86 -2.83
N THR A 292 -8.67 -2.46 -4.02
CA THR A 292 -8.42 -3.90 -4.25
C THR A 292 -7.18 -4.19 -5.09
N GLY A 293 -6.37 -3.18 -5.41
CA GLY A 293 -5.24 -3.30 -6.35
C GLY A 293 -3.93 -3.80 -5.77
N ASP A 294 -3.81 -3.92 -4.44
CA ASP A 294 -2.53 -4.21 -3.77
C ASP A 294 -1.84 -5.48 -4.30
N ARG A 295 -2.59 -6.58 -4.45
CA ARG A 295 -2.02 -7.85 -4.86
C ARG A 295 -1.44 -7.78 -6.27
N SER A 296 -2.19 -7.28 -7.25
CA SER A 296 -1.72 -7.20 -8.64
C SER A 296 -0.57 -6.21 -8.78
N ALA A 297 -0.70 -5.03 -8.17
CA ALA A 297 0.28 -3.95 -8.30
C ALA A 297 1.64 -4.31 -7.66
N ARG A 298 1.63 -5.00 -6.51
CA ARG A 298 2.84 -5.33 -5.75
C ARG A 298 3.47 -6.68 -6.13
N SER A 299 2.80 -7.51 -6.93
CA SER A 299 3.30 -8.83 -7.38
C SER A 299 4.03 -8.81 -8.74
N ALA A 300 4.15 -7.66 -9.38
CA ALA A 300 4.78 -7.55 -10.70
C ALA A 300 6.31 -7.78 -10.69
N ILE A 301 6.94 -7.75 -9.50
CA ILE A 301 8.39 -7.87 -9.34
C ILE A 301 8.78 -9.36 -9.35
N PRO A 302 9.78 -9.77 -10.16
CA PRO A 302 10.34 -11.12 -10.09
C PRO A 302 10.80 -11.51 -8.68
N LYS A 303 10.82 -12.81 -8.39
CA LYS A 303 11.31 -13.31 -7.10
C LYS A 303 12.79 -12.95 -6.92
N VAL A 304 13.13 -12.34 -5.79
CA VAL A 304 14.52 -12.06 -5.39
C VAL A 304 15.27 -13.37 -5.24
N ASP A 305 16.45 -13.45 -5.86
CA ASP A 305 17.33 -14.61 -5.77
C ASP A 305 17.77 -14.87 -4.32
N GLU A 306 17.77 -16.14 -3.93
CA GLU A 306 18.06 -16.57 -2.56
C GLU A 306 17.34 -15.71 -1.49
N PHE A 307 16.04 -15.46 -1.68
CA PHE A 307 15.24 -14.55 -0.85
C PHE A 307 15.52 -14.66 0.66
N GLY A 308 15.52 -15.89 1.19
CA GLY A 308 15.74 -16.15 2.61
C GLY A 308 17.12 -15.71 3.09
N PRO A 309 18.22 -16.25 2.53
CA PRO A 309 19.58 -15.78 2.81
C PRO A 309 19.76 -14.27 2.61
N THR A 310 19.19 -13.69 1.54
CA THR A 310 19.27 -12.26 1.24
C THR A 310 18.63 -11.41 2.35
N LEU A 311 17.45 -11.79 2.83
CA LEU A 311 16.77 -11.08 3.94
C LEU A 311 17.58 -11.18 5.24
N VAL A 312 18.04 -12.37 5.61
CA VAL A 312 18.81 -12.58 6.85
C VAL A 312 20.12 -11.81 6.82
N GLU A 313 20.83 -11.80 5.69
CA GLU A 313 22.05 -11.00 5.52
C GLU A 313 21.77 -9.49 5.58
N ALA A 314 20.67 -9.02 4.99
CA ALA A 314 20.28 -7.62 5.04
C ALA A 314 20.01 -7.17 6.48
N VAL A 315 19.28 -7.98 7.27
CA VAL A 315 19.00 -7.71 8.69
C VAL A 315 20.30 -7.73 9.50
N ARG A 316 21.15 -8.75 9.31
CA ARG A 316 22.42 -8.91 10.05
C ARG A 316 23.38 -7.73 9.86
N ARG A 317 23.40 -7.11 8.68
CA ARG A 317 24.32 -5.99 8.35
C ARG A 317 23.79 -4.62 8.77
N ARG A 318 22.57 -4.54 9.31
CA ARG A 318 21.87 -3.29 9.56
C ARG A 318 21.84 -2.96 11.05
N ASP A 319 22.81 -2.17 11.49
CA ASP A 319 22.95 -1.80 12.91
C ASP A 319 21.81 -0.93 13.47
N SER A 320 21.04 -0.26 12.60
CA SER A 320 19.92 0.61 12.98
C SER A 320 18.61 -0.13 13.26
N LEU A 321 18.53 -1.43 12.95
CA LEU A 321 17.30 -2.19 13.15
C LEU A 321 17.01 -2.43 14.63
N PRO A 322 15.72 -2.40 15.03
CA PRO A 322 15.33 -2.77 16.38
C PRO A 322 15.64 -4.25 16.65
N ARG A 323 15.93 -4.58 17.91
CA ARG A 323 16.31 -5.95 18.33
C ARG A 323 15.30 -7.02 17.88
N ILE A 324 14.01 -6.67 17.82
CA ILE A 324 12.96 -7.59 17.38
C ILE A 324 13.22 -8.13 15.97
N ALA A 325 13.69 -7.28 15.04
CA ALA A 325 14.01 -7.72 13.68
C ALA A 325 15.12 -8.78 13.65
N GLN A 326 16.16 -8.59 14.48
CA GLN A 326 17.26 -9.55 14.61
C GLN A 326 16.78 -10.89 15.20
N ALA A 327 15.82 -10.86 16.13
CA ALA A 327 15.29 -12.05 16.77
C ALA A 327 14.43 -12.90 15.84
N ILE A 328 13.56 -12.28 15.04
CA ILE A 328 12.51 -12.99 14.29
C ILE A 328 12.78 -13.15 12.79
N ALA A 329 13.79 -12.47 12.21
CA ALA A 329 14.07 -12.58 10.78
C ALA A 329 14.34 -14.03 10.33
N LEU A 330 15.18 -14.77 11.06
CA LEU A 330 15.47 -16.17 10.73
C LEU A 330 14.26 -17.09 10.98
N PRO A 331 13.55 -17.02 12.12
CA PRO A 331 12.28 -17.73 12.32
C PRO A 331 11.24 -17.49 11.21
N ALA A 332 11.04 -16.22 10.80
CA ALA A 332 10.11 -15.87 9.73
C ALA A 332 10.53 -16.49 8.39
N VAL A 333 11.82 -16.43 8.03
CA VAL A 333 12.36 -17.08 6.82
C VAL A 333 12.22 -18.60 6.85
N ARG A 334 12.35 -19.22 8.02
CA ARG A 334 12.17 -20.66 8.21
C ARG A 334 10.72 -21.08 8.36
N LYS A 335 9.78 -20.12 8.41
CA LYS A 335 8.34 -20.35 8.63
C LYS A 335 8.07 -21.21 9.88
N THR A 336 8.81 -20.96 10.96
CA THR A 336 8.68 -21.70 12.23
C THR A 336 7.58 -21.15 13.15
N GLY A 337 6.94 -20.05 12.75
CA GLY A 337 6.05 -19.26 13.61
C GLY A 337 6.83 -18.27 14.48
N VAL A 338 6.13 -17.21 14.88
CA VAL A 338 6.58 -16.17 15.84
C VAL A 338 5.48 -16.03 16.90
N LEU A 339 5.85 -15.56 18.10
CA LEU A 339 4.86 -15.32 19.15
C LEU A 339 4.04 -14.05 18.86
N GLU A 340 2.79 -14.01 19.33
CA GLU A 340 1.90 -12.85 19.13
C GLU A 340 2.52 -11.55 19.66
N ASN A 341 3.16 -11.60 20.84
CA ASN A 341 3.84 -10.44 21.42
C ASN A 341 5.05 -9.96 20.59
N GLU A 342 5.70 -10.86 19.85
CA GLU A 342 6.80 -10.52 18.92
C GLU A 342 6.25 -9.85 17.66
N ALA A 343 5.10 -10.33 17.16
CA ALA A 343 4.39 -9.71 16.04
C ALA A 343 3.86 -8.31 16.41
N GLU A 344 3.24 -8.14 17.59
CA GLU A 344 2.80 -6.84 18.10
C GLU A 344 3.99 -5.87 18.25
N LEU A 345 5.12 -6.34 18.78
CA LEU A 345 6.33 -5.52 18.93
C LEU A 345 6.93 -5.12 17.57
N LEU A 346 6.92 -6.02 16.59
CA LEU A 346 7.32 -5.72 15.21
C LEU A 346 6.42 -4.64 14.61
N HIS A 347 5.10 -4.79 14.72
CA HIS A 347 4.12 -3.84 14.21
C HIS A 347 4.29 -2.45 14.86
N GLY A 348 4.54 -2.42 16.17
CA GLY A 348 4.87 -1.19 16.89
C GLY A 348 6.13 -0.51 16.34
N CYS A 349 7.18 -1.28 16.02
CA CYS A 349 8.40 -0.75 15.39
C CYS A 349 8.14 -0.21 13.98
N ILE A 350 7.32 -0.89 13.17
CA ILE A 350 6.91 -0.44 11.83
C ILE A 350 6.16 0.88 11.92
N THR A 351 5.23 1.00 12.88
CA THR A 351 4.48 2.23 13.11
C THR A 351 5.40 3.37 13.56
N ALA A 352 6.36 3.10 14.45
CA ALA A 352 7.31 4.10 14.91
C ALA A 352 8.22 4.64 13.79
N VAL A 353 8.77 3.75 12.94
CA VAL A 353 9.61 4.19 11.81
C VAL A 353 8.79 4.91 10.74
N LYS A 354 7.56 4.47 10.47
CA LYS A 354 6.61 5.18 9.59
C LYS A 354 6.43 6.62 10.06
N GLU A 355 6.07 6.82 11.33
CA GLU A 355 5.86 8.16 11.87
C GLU A 355 7.13 9.00 11.87
N SER A 356 8.30 8.41 12.16
CA SER A 356 9.58 9.11 12.09
C SER A 356 9.90 9.58 10.67
N VAL A 357 9.71 8.73 9.66
CA VAL A 357 9.99 9.04 8.25
C VAL A 357 9.04 10.12 7.76
N LEU A 358 7.74 9.96 7.97
CA LEU A 358 6.73 10.86 7.41
C LEU A 358 6.71 12.24 8.08
N LYS A 359 7.12 12.34 9.36
CA LYS A 359 7.34 13.64 10.01
C LYS A 359 8.58 14.37 9.51
N ALA A 360 9.57 13.64 9.01
CA ALA A 360 10.81 14.22 8.47
C ALA A 360 10.71 14.53 6.97
N TYR A 361 9.72 13.99 6.26
CA TYR A 361 9.49 14.24 4.84
C TYR A 361 9.29 15.74 4.55
N PRO A 362 9.90 16.31 3.48
CA PRO A 362 10.67 15.65 2.42
C PRO A 362 12.18 15.48 2.74
N SER A 363 12.63 15.84 3.95
CA SER A 363 14.03 15.76 4.40
C SER A 363 14.35 14.46 5.15
N HIS A 364 13.65 13.37 4.84
CA HIS A 364 13.81 12.09 5.52
C HIS A 364 15.04 11.33 5.02
N GLU A 365 15.64 10.55 5.92
CA GLU A 365 16.80 9.73 5.59
C GLU A 365 16.39 8.41 4.93
N LEU A 366 16.99 8.08 3.77
CA LEU A 366 16.75 6.77 3.13
C LEU A 366 17.19 5.59 3.99
N THR A 367 18.05 5.82 4.97
CA THR A 367 18.38 4.81 5.99
C THR A 367 17.12 4.41 6.77
N ALA A 368 16.35 5.36 7.29
CA ALA A 368 15.12 5.04 8.01
C ALA A 368 14.07 4.38 7.12
N VAL A 369 13.98 4.80 5.85
CA VAL A 369 13.12 4.15 4.85
C VAL A 369 13.53 2.69 4.61
N GLY A 370 14.83 2.42 4.49
CA GLY A 370 15.33 1.06 4.32
C GLY A 370 15.02 0.16 5.52
N ASP A 371 15.06 0.71 6.74
CA ASP A 371 14.64 -0.03 7.94
C ASP A 371 13.15 -0.35 7.88
N TRP A 372 12.33 0.63 7.50
CA TRP A 372 10.90 0.42 7.29
C TRP A 372 10.61 -0.67 6.26
N MET A 373 11.31 -0.68 5.12
CA MET A 373 11.17 -1.73 4.11
C MET A 373 11.51 -3.11 4.65
N LEU A 374 12.61 -3.27 5.41
CA LEU A 374 12.97 -4.56 5.98
C LEU A 374 11.97 -5.05 7.03
N LEU A 375 11.51 -4.15 7.92
CA LEU A 375 10.50 -4.51 8.91
C LEU A 375 9.19 -4.93 8.24
N ALA A 376 8.75 -4.19 7.21
CA ALA A 376 7.56 -4.56 6.42
C ALA A 376 7.73 -5.89 5.67
N ALA A 377 8.94 -6.23 5.22
CA ALA A 377 9.22 -7.52 4.61
C ALA A 377 9.09 -8.68 5.62
N ILE A 378 9.54 -8.47 6.86
CA ILE A 378 9.42 -9.47 7.94
C ILE A 378 7.96 -9.65 8.35
N GLU A 379 7.20 -8.57 8.52
CA GLU A 379 5.77 -8.61 8.87
C GLU A 379 4.97 -9.36 7.79
N ALA A 380 5.18 -9.02 6.51
CA ALA A 380 4.55 -9.72 5.40
C ALA A 380 4.91 -11.22 5.35
N LEU A 381 6.09 -11.61 5.81
CA LEU A 381 6.51 -13.01 5.84
C LEU A 381 5.84 -13.80 6.97
N ILE A 382 5.59 -13.14 8.11
CA ILE A 382 4.82 -13.69 9.23
C ILE A 382 3.35 -13.88 8.83
N ASP A 383 2.79 -12.93 8.07
CA ASP A 383 1.41 -12.97 7.56
C ASP A 383 1.21 -13.91 6.35
N GLU A 384 2.22 -14.73 6.01
CA GLU A 384 2.22 -15.64 4.85
C GLU A 384 1.99 -14.93 3.49
N GLN A 385 2.37 -13.65 3.41
CA GLN A 385 2.30 -12.82 2.20
C GLN A 385 3.68 -12.73 1.52
N ASP A 386 4.24 -13.88 1.13
CA ASP A 386 5.58 -14.00 0.50
C ASP A 386 5.80 -13.02 -0.67
N TYR A 387 4.75 -12.70 -1.44
CA TYR A 387 4.82 -11.74 -2.55
C TYR A 387 5.06 -10.29 -2.09
N LEU A 388 4.47 -9.88 -0.96
CA LEU A 388 4.73 -8.56 -0.35
C LEU A 388 6.11 -8.53 0.30
N ALA A 389 6.52 -9.62 0.95
CA ALA A 389 7.86 -9.73 1.50
C ALA A 389 8.92 -9.56 0.38
N ASN A 390 8.69 -10.20 -0.78
CA ASN A 390 9.48 -10.03 -1.98
C ASN A 390 9.49 -8.58 -2.50
N TYR A 391 8.32 -7.94 -2.57
CA TYR A 391 8.18 -6.54 -2.96
C TYR A 391 9.04 -5.61 -2.10
N HIS A 392 8.91 -5.70 -0.78
CA HIS A 392 9.65 -4.85 0.15
C HIS A 392 11.16 -5.11 0.10
N LEU A 393 11.59 -6.36 -0.01
CA LEU A 393 13.01 -6.72 -0.10
C LEU A 393 13.65 -6.24 -1.41
N ALA A 394 12.94 -6.33 -2.53
CA ALA A 394 13.42 -5.83 -3.82
C ALA A 394 13.62 -4.31 -3.80
N TRP A 395 12.67 -3.57 -3.22
CA TRP A 395 12.80 -2.12 -3.03
C TRP A 395 13.92 -1.75 -2.06
N TYR A 396 14.07 -2.48 -0.95
CA TYR A 396 15.17 -2.30 -0.02
C TYR A 396 16.55 -2.35 -0.71
N ALA A 397 16.74 -3.32 -1.61
CA ALA A 397 18.00 -3.51 -2.33
C ALA A 397 18.38 -2.30 -3.20
N VAL A 398 17.42 -1.68 -3.88
CA VAL A 398 17.68 -0.49 -4.72
C VAL A 398 17.79 0.80 -3.91
N THR A 399 17.06 0.92 -2.80
CA THR A 399 17.10 2.09 -1.89
C THR A 399 18.41 2.18 -1.12
N THR A 400 19.00 1.04 -0.75
CA THR A 400 20.26 0.99 0.01
C THR A 400 21.51 0.79 -0.85
N ARG A 401 21.35 0.71 -2.17
CA ARG A 401 22.48 0.60 -3.10
C ARG A 401 23.39 1.83 -2.96
N ARG A 402 24.59 1.63 -2.41
CA ARG A 402 25.65 2.65 -2.45
C ARG A 402 25.94 2.98 -3.91
N GLY A 403 25.99 4.27 -4.26
CA GLY A 403 26.28 4.76 -5.62
C GLY A 403 27.66 4.30 -6.09
N GLY A 404 27.73 3.09 -6.64
CA GLY A 404 28.92 2.45 -7.17
C GLY A 404 28.95 2.55 -8.69
N SER A 405 29.24 3.76 -9.20
CA SER A 405 29.77 4.01 -10.54
C SER A 405 30.41 5.40 -10.56
N ARG A 406 31.46 5.59 -9.75
CA ARG A 406 32.53 6.54 -10.11
C ARG A 406 33.52 5.75 -10.98
N GLY A 407 33.47 6.00 -12.29
CA GLY A 407 34.53 5.78 -13.27
C GLY A 407 35.34 4.48 -13.21
N PHE A 408 34.99 3.52 -14.06
CA PHE A 408 36.00 2.80 -14.83
C PHE A 408 35.71 3.08 -16.30
N ALA A 409 36.30 4.17 -16.79
CA ALA A 409 36.58 4.32 -18.20
C ALA A 409 37.88 3.57 -18.46
N ALA A 410 37.81 2.57 -19.34
CA ALA A 410 38.92 2.08 -20.14
C ALA A 410 38.48 2.21 -21.59
#